data_AF-A0A8S2Y128-F1
#
_entry.id   AF-A0A8S2Y128-F1
#
_cell.length_a   1.000
_cell.length_b   1.000
_cell.length_c   1.000
_cell.angle_alpha   90.00
_cell.angle_beta   90.00
_cell.angle_gamma   90.00
#
_symmetry.space_group_name_H-M   'P 1'
#
loop_
_entity.id
_entity.type
_entity.pdbx_description
1 polymer ?
#
loop_
_entity_poly.entity_id
_entity_poly.type
_entity_poly.pdbx_seq_one_letter_code
_entity_poly.pdbx_strand_id
1 'polypeptide(L)' 'VAVFGHLNPDTDSIATAIGYAALLRSMGINAKAYRLGDLNTETEFVLNTAQVQSPDVLSEDIPDGSEVVLVDHNERE' A
#
# COMPACT_ATOMS: atom_id res chain seq x y z
N VAL A 1 -3.66 -10.22 -4.85
CA VAL A 1 -2.71 -9.20 -5.32
C VAL A 1 -2.36 -8.26 -4.18
N ALA A 2 -1.09 -8.20 -3.80
CA ALA A 2 -0.61 -7.23 -2.82
C ALA A 2 -0.29 -5.91 -3.54
N VAL A 3 -0.71 -4.78 -2.97
CA VAL A 3 -0.46 -3.43 -3.50
C VAL A 3 0.32 -2.65 -2.46
N PHE A 4 1.52 -2.16 -2.80
CA PHE A 4 2.37 -1.44 -1.84
C PHE A 4 3.30 -0.45 -2.54
N GLY A 5 3.66 0.59 -1.78
CA GLY A 5 4.62 1.62 -2.18
C GLY A 5 6.06 1.28 -1.79
N HIS A 6 6.92 2.29 -1.71
CA HIS A 6 8.33 2.12 -1.38
C HIS A 6 8.58 1.86 0.13
N LEU A 7 9.80 1.44 0.47
CA LEU A 7 10.20 0.99 1.82
C LEU A 7 9.97 2.01 2.95
N ASN A 8 10.20 3.29 2.67
CA ASN A 8 9.98 4.39 3.62
C ASN A 8 8.71 5.14 3.22
N PRO A 9 7.51 4.59 3.47
CA PRO A 9 6.28 5.07 2.86
C PRO A 9 6.00 6.51 3.26
N ASP A 10 5.63 7.32 2.27
CA ASP A 10 5.08 8.63 2.47
C ASP A 10 3.57 8.62 2.21
N THR A 11 2.97 9.80 2.20
CA THR A 11 1.52 9.95 2.05
C THR A 11 1.04 9.45 0.69
N ASP A 12 1.80 9.64 -0.39
CA ASP A 12 1.42 9.18 -1.73
C ASP A 12 1.48 7.64 -1.79
N SER A 13 2.61 7.05 -1.40
CA SER A 13 2.77 5.60 -1.32
C SER A 13 1.63 4.90 -0.57
N ILE A 14 1.17 5.44 0.56
CA ILE A 14 0.06 4.86 1.34
C ILE A 14 -1.30 5.13 0.70
N ALA A 15 -1.60 6.38 0.34
CA ALA A 15 -2.89 6.75 -0.22
C ALA A 15 -3.15 6.05 -1.55
N THR A 16 -2.14 5.99 -2.42
CA THR A 16 -2.21 5.33 -3.72
C THR A 16 -2.34 3.82 -3.56
N ALA A 17 -1.66 3.19 -2.60
CA ALA A 17 -1.85 1.76 -2.32
C ALA A 17 -3.29 1.44 -1.88
N ILE A 18 -3.88 2.25 -1.00
CA ILE A 18 -5.27 2.10 -0.54
C ILE A 18 -6.24 2.28 -1.71
N GLY A 19 -6.10 3.39 -2.44
CA GLY A 19 -6.98 3.76 -3.55
C GLY A 19 -6.93 2.75 -4.68
N TYR A 20 -5.74 2.31 -5.07
CA TYR A 20 -5.57 1.36 -6.16
C TYR A 20 -6.03 -0.05 -5.77
N ALA A 21 -5.78 -0.49 -4.54
CA ALA A 21 -6.36 -1.75 -4.06
C ALA A 21 -7.90 -1.70 -4.05
N ALA A 22 -8.51 -0.56 -3.69
CA ALA A 22 -9.96 -0.39 -3.76
C ALA A 22 -10.49 -0.43 -5.21
N LEU A 23 -9.79 0.19 -6.14
CA LEU A 23 -10.11 0.13 -7.57
C LEU A 23 -10.02 -1.30 -8.11
N LEU A 24 -8.96 -2.04 -7.81
CA LEU A 24 -8.81 -3.43 -8.23
C LEU A 24 -9.95 -4.31 -7.68
N ARG A 25 -10.33 -4.11 -6.42
CA ARG A 25 -11.48 -4.80 -5.83
C ARG A 25 -12.80 -4.47 -6.54
N SER A 26 -13.02 -3.22 -6.95
CA SER A 26 -14.22 -2.84 -7.70
C SER A 26 -14.26 -3.46 -9.10
N MET A 27 -13.09 -3.82 -9.65
CA MET A 27 -12.93 -4.55 -10.92
C MET A 27 -12.98 -6.08 -10.76
N GLY A 28 -13.24 -6.60 -9.55
CA GLY A 28 -13.34 -8.04 -9.29
C GLY A 28 -12.00 -8.73 -8.99
N ILE A 29 -10.91 -7.97 -8.82
CA ILE A 29 -9.59 -8.49 -8.48
C ILE A 29 -9.43 -8.50 -6.96
N ASN A 30 -9.07 -9.65 -6.38
CA ASN A 30 -8.80 -9.75 -4.95
C ASN A 30 -7.48 -9.05 -4.59
N ALA A 31 -7.57 -7.77 -4.22
CA ALA A 31 -6.43 -6.91 -3.92
C ALA A 31 -6.48 -6.35 -2.48
N LYS A 32 -5.31 -6.28 -1.84
CA LYS A 32 -5.12 -5.71 -0.50
C LYS A 32 -3.93 -4.76 -0.50
N ALA A 33 -4.12 -3.59 0.13
CA ALA A 33 -3.08 -2.59 0.32
C ALA A 33 -2.20 -2.98 1.51
N TYR A 34 -0.90 -2.73 1.39
CA TYR A 34 0.09 -2.95 2.43
C TYR A 34 1.06 -1.76 2.51
N ARG A 35 1.70 -1.62 3.67
CA ARG A 35 2.85 -0.72 3.87
C ARG A 35 4.12 -1.54 4.10
N LEU A 36 5.26 -1.03 3.63
CA LEU A 36 6.57 -1.68 3.81
C LEU A 36 7.37 -1.12 5.00
N GLY A 37 6.92 -0.01 5.57
CA GLY A 37 7.57 0.66 6.70
C GLY A 37 6.58 1.40 7.57
N ASP A 38 7.09 2.10 8.57
CA ASP A 38 6.29 2.89 9.50
C ASP A 38 5.73 4.16 8.86
N LEU A 39 4.55 4.57 9.34
CA LEU A 39 3.90 5.78 8.86
C LEU A 39 4.65 6.99 9.42
N ASN A 40 4.81 8.02 8.60
CA ASN A 40 5.26 9.32 9.09
C ASN A 40 4.07 10.11 9.68
N THR A 41 4.37 11.19 10.42
CA THR A 41 3.34 12.02 11.07
C THR A 41 2.35 12.64 10.10
N GLU A 42 2.77 13.01 8.89
CA GLU A 42 1.89 13.56 7.86
C GLU A 42 0.86 12.52 7.42
N THR A 43 1.32 11.31 7.10
CA THR A 43 0.46 10.23 6.65
C THR A 43 -0.50 9.79 7.75
N GLU A 44 -0.05 9.68 9.00
CA GLU A 44 -0.94 9.42 10.13
C GLU A 44 -2.02 10.50 10.28
N PHE A 45 -1.64 11.77 10.18
CA PHE A 45 -2.58 12.89 10.24
C PHE A 45 -3.63 12.80 9.13
N VAL A 46 -3.22 12.51 7.89
CA VAL A 46 -4.11 12.37 6.73
C VAL A 46 -5.07 11.20 6.92
N LEU A 47 -4.59 10.02 7.31
CA LEU A 47 -5.43 8.83 7.54
C LEU A 47 -6.45 9.06 8.65
N ASN A 48 -6.02 9.65 9.78
CA ASN A 48 -6.91 9.98 10.90
C ASN A 48 -7.97 11.00 10.49
N THR A 49 -7.59 12.03 9.73
CA THR A 49 -8.51 13.05 9.22
C THR A 49 -9.54 12.45 8.26
N ALA A 50 -9.10 11.53 7.41
CA ALA A 50 -9.97 10.83 6.46
C ALA A 50 -10.79 9.68 7.09
N GLN A 51 -10.55 9.34 8.37
CA GLN A 51 -11.11 8.17 9.05
C GLN A 51 -10.86 6.85 8.30
N VAL A 52 -9.70 6.74 7.66
CA VAL A 52 -9.27 5.55 6.91
C VAL A 52 -8.28 4.76 7.75
N GLN A 53 -8.50 3.45 7.84
CA GLN A 53 -7.56 2.56 8.53
C GLN A 53 -6.24 2.45 7.76
N SER A 54 -5.14 2.49 8.50
CA SER A 54 -3.82 2.25 7.90
C SER A 54 -3.72 0.83 7.33
N PRO A 55 -3.01 0.63 6.21
CA PRO A 55 -2.67 -0.70 5.71
C PRO A 55 -1.84 -1.52 6.71
N ASP A 56 -2.01 -2.83 6.67
CA ASP A 56 -1.15 -3.75 7.42
C ASP A 56 0.30 -3.68 6.92
N VAL A 57 1.26 -3.90 7.82
CA VAL A 57 2.65 -4.14 7.42
C VAL A 57 2.71 -5.42 6.61
N LEU A 58 3.40 -5.39 5.48
CA LEU A 58 3.76 -6.61 4.78
C LEU A 58 4.89 -7.31 5.54
N SER A 59 4.52 -8.14 6.53
CA SER A 59 5.46 -8.85 7.39
C SER A 59 5.89 -10.22 6.87
N GLU A 60 5.17 -10.75 5.89
CA GLU A 60 5.42 -12.07 5.30
C GLU A 60 6.03 -11.91 3.92
N ASP A 61 6.98 -12.78 3.59
CA ASP A 61 7.55 -12.87 2.25
C ASP A 61 6.45 -13.21 1.24
N ILE A 62 6.46 -12.50 0.11
CA ILE A 62 5.57 -12.80 -0.99
C ILE A 62 6.15 -14.00 -1.76
N PRO A 63 5.40 -15.10 -1.94
CA PRO A 63 5.89 -16.26 -2.68
C PRO A 63 6.30 -15.91 -4.12
N ASP A 64 7.38 -16.52 -4.59
CA ASP A 64 7.83 -16.40 -5.98
C ASP A 64 6.69 -16.71 -6.96
N GLY A 65 6.56 -15.85 -7.98
CA GLY A 65 5.50 -15.96 -9.00
C GLY A 65 4.15 -15.35 -8.59
N SER A 66 4.02 -14.79 -7.39
CA SER A 66 2.83 -14.03 -7.01
C SER A 66 2.71 -12.72 -7.80
N GLU A 67 1.49 -12.35 -8.16
CA GLU A 67 1.21 -11.04 -8.75
C GLU A 67 1.19 -9.95 -7.66
N VAL A 68 1.98 -8.91 -7.89
CA VAL A 68 2.06 -7.71 -7.04
C VAL A 68 1.83 -6.46 -7.87
N VAL A 69 1.44 -5.39 -7.20
CA VAL A 69 1.39 -4.05 -7.77
C VAL A 69 2.30 -3.14 -6.96
N LEU A 70 3.27 -2.54 -7.65
CA LEU A 70 4.06 -1.45 -7.13
C LEU A 70 3.35 -0.13 -7.48
N VAL A 71 3.20 0.73 -6.48
CA VAL A 71 2.76 2.12 -6.66
C VAL A 71 3.89 3.05 -6.23
N ASP A 72 3.94 4.25 -6.78
CA ASP A 72 4.85 5.33 -6.34
C ASP A 72 6.37 5.02 -6.44
N HIS A 73 6.74 3.84 -6.96
CA HIS A 73 8.12 3.46 -7.22
C HIS A 73 8.22 2.34 -8.26
N ASN A 74 9.41 2.20 -8.83
CA ASN A 74 9.78 1.09 -9.72
C ASN A 74 11.26 0.67 -9.57
N GLU A 75 12.03 1.38 -8.76
CA GLU A 75 13.43 1.08 -8.51
C GLU A 75 13.54 -0.15 -7.61
N ARG A 76 14.61 -0.92 -7.85
CA ARG A 76 14.86 -2.17 -7.14
C ARG A 76 15.59 -1.96 -5.82
N GLU A 77 16.14 -0.75 -5.63
CA GLU A 77 16.92 -0.30 -4.47
C GLU A 77 16.26 0.93 -3.85
#